data_AF-A0A968YRV1-F1
#
_entry.id   AF-A0A968YRV1-F1
#
_cell.length_a   1.000
_cell.length_b   1.000
_cell.length_c   1.000
_cell.angle_alpha   90.00
_cell.angle_beta   90.00
_cell.angle_gamma   90.00
#
_symmetry.space_group_name_H-M   'P 1'
#
loop_
_entity.id
_entity.type
_entity.pdbx_description
1 polymer ?
#
loop_
_entity_poly.entity_id
_entity_poly.type
_entity_poly.pdbx_seq_one_letter_code
_entity_poly.pdbx_strand_id
1 'polypeptide(L)'
;MSFDEYELLERPFGWKVEYWDEQAHLTPREIGVTTRIDLLPRSLQQNHALIPVHPFYTEQMIAGYFEVFVDSVEFCGWSEEQVQESAEKCIGHYFSGKKGEALPASIIALEPNSQRLAGLALFILNREQKPHLELLYVRPQFQGKGMATAMVTWGMNCLIESDFQELFSTYHICNQESRLWHHKFGFRDIYDSYYIRLKCSWLNQEIWRMETLGLAEGLDALIEERDEWESQLDPEDRY
;
A
#
# COMPACT_ATOMS: atom_id res chain seq x y z
N MET A 1 -27.82 4.31 -15.89
CA MET A 1 -26.98 3.42 -16.73
C MET A 1 -27.81 2.18 -16.99
N SER A 2 -27.92 1.70 -18.23
CA SER A 2 -28.61 0.42 -18.49
C SER A 2 -27.74 -0.75 -18.02
N PHE A 3 -28.34 -1.94 -17.92
CA PHE A 3 -27.56 -3.14 -17.60
C PHE A 3 -26.53 -3.46 -18.69
N ASP A 4 -26.90 -3.32 -19.97
CA ASP A 4 -25.99 -3.52 -21.10
C ASP A 4 -24.81 -2.53 -21.06
N GLU A 5 -25.05 -1.28 -20.68
CA GLU A 5 -23.99 -0.28 -20.45
C GLU A 5 -23.07 -0.69 -19.28
N TYR A 6 -23.64 -1.26 -18.22
CA TYR A 6 -22.88 -1.76 -17.06
C TYR A 6 -22.01 -2.98 -17.41
N GLU A 7 -22.51 -3.92 -18.22
CA GLU A 7 -21.72 -5.10 -18.63
C GLU A 7 -20.48 -4.69 -19.43
N LEU A 8 -20.58 -3.62 -20.22
CA LEU A 8 -19.52 -3.10 -21.07
C LEU A 8 -18.64 -2.02 -20.41
N LEU A 9 -18.87 -1.73 -19.12
CA LEU A 9 -18.07 -0.77 -18.37
C LEU A 9 -16.64 -1.27 -18.22
N GLU A 10 -15.66 -0.43 -18.53
CA GLU A 10 -14.25 -0.70 -18.18
C GLU A 10 -14.12 -0.76 -16.65
N ARG A 11 -13.53 -1.86 -16.15
CA ARG A 11 -13.46 -2.11 -14.71
C ARG A 11 -12.05 -1.85 -14.21
N PRO A 12 -11.82 -0.89 -13.31
CA PRO A 12 -10.49 -0.67 -12.76
C PRO A 12 -10.00 -1.91 -12.00
N PHE A 13 -8.76 -2.33 -12.24
CA PHE A 13 -8.18 -3.46 -11.52
C PHE A 13 -8.15 -3.22 -10.00
N GLY A 14 -8.45 -4.25 -9.23
CA GLY A 14 -8.56 -4.17 -7.77
C GLY A 14 -9.91 -3.64 -7.26
N TRP A 15 -10.82 -3.21 -8.14
CA TRP A 15 -12.17 -2.80 -7.75
C TRP A 15 -13.18 -3.93 -7.96
N LYS A 16 -14.17 -4.00 -7.07
CA LYS A 16 -15.39 -4.75 -7.25
C LYS A 16 -16.42 -3.81 -7.86
N VAL A 17 -17.02 -4.22 -8.97
CA VAL A 17 -18.08 -3.46 -9.65
C VAL A 17 -19.33 -4.31 -9.61
N GLU A 18 -20.41 -3.79 -9.03
CA GLU A 18 -21.71 -4.47 -9.02
C GLU A 18 -22.83 -3.49 -9.38
N TYR A 19 -23.96 -4.03 -9.79
CA TYR A 19 -25.09 -3.28 -10.34
C TYR A 19 -26.34 -3.49 -9.50
N TRP A 20 -26.85 -2.41 -8.93
CA TRP A 20 -28.14 -2.37 -8.25
C TRP A 20 -28.70 -0.96 -8.28
N ASP A 21 -30.02 -0.82 -8.16
CA ASP A 21 -30.73 0.46 -8.21
C ASP A 21 -30.39 1.31 -9.46
N GLU A 22 -30.26 0.63 -10.61
CA GLU A 22 -29.96 1.24 -11.92
C GLU A 22 -28.61 1.98 -12.00
N GLN A 23 -27.70 1.64 -11.07
CA GLN A 23 -26.39 2.27 -10.91
C GLN A 23 -25.28 1.21 -10.77
N ALA A 24 -24.11 1.55 -11.30
CA ALA A 24 -22.89 0.82 -11.03
C ALA A 24 -22.26 1.34 -9.74
N HIS A 25 -21.92 0.43 -8.85
CA HIS A 25 -21.27 0.73 -7.58
C HIS A 25 -19.88 0.12 -7.59
N LEU A 26 -18.88 0.98 -7.37
CA LEU A 26 -17.48 0.61 -7.36
C LEU A 26 -16.98 0.63 -5.92
N THR A 27 -16.51 -0.51 -5.43
CA THR A 27 -15.90 -0.63 -4.11
C THR A 27 -14.49 -1.22 -4.26
N PRO A 28 -13.47 -0.65 -3.60
CA PRO A 28 -12.14 -1.23 -3.66
C PRO A 28 -12.14 -2.60 -2.98
N ARG A 29 -11.38 -3.55 -3.52
CA ARG A 29 -11.15 -4.82 -2.84
C ARG A 29 -10.05 -4.62 -1.81
N GLU A 30 -10.34 -5.01 -0.57
CA GLU A 30 -9.41 -5.01 0.57
C GLU A 30 -8.25 -6.01 0.37
N ILE A 31 -7.36 -5.71 -0.56
CA ILE A 31 -6.25 -6.57 -0.96
C ILE A 31 -4.96 -5.78 -0.81
N GLY A 32 -4.10 -6.26 0.08
CA GLY A 32 -2.74 -5.79 0.20
C GLY A 32 -1.82 -6.53 -0.77
N VAL A 33 -1.00 -5.80 -1.51
CA VAL A 33 0.12 -6.36 -2.28
C VAL A 33 1.36 -6.28 -1.40
N THR A 34 1.91 -7.44 -1.05
CA THR A 34 3.16 -7.50 -0.29
C THR A 34 4.32 -7.20 -1.21
N THR A 35 5.30 -6.47 -0.70
CA THR A 35 6.51 -6.10 -1.40
C THR A 35 7.72 -6.40 -0.54
N ARG A 36 8.87 -6.60 -1.19
CA ARG A 36 10.16 -6.85 -0.53
C ARG A 36 11.26 -6.02 -1.16
N ILE A 37 12.19 -5.58 -0.33
CA ILE A 37 13.45 -4.98 -0.77
C ILE A 37 14.62 -5.61 -0.03
N ASP A 38 15.70 -5.87 -0.76
CA ASP A 38 16.95 -6.31 -0.15
C ASP A 38 17.62 -5.11 0.54
N LEU A 39 18.08 -5.33 1.76
CA LEU A 39 18.73 -4.29 2.57
C LEU A 39 20.16 -4.09 2.09
N LEU A 40 20.44 -2.88 1.61
CA LEU A 40 21.77 -2.42 1.23
C LEU A 40 21.99 -1.03 1.83
N PRO A 41 23.20 -0.69 2.30
CA PRO A 41 23.48 0.63 2.84
C PRO A 41 23.15 1.73 1.82
N ARG A 42 22.46 2.77 2.28
CA ARG A 42 22.04 3.89 1.44
C ARG A 42 22.49 5.22 2.04
N SER A 43 22.90 6.15 1.17
CA SER A 43 23.20 7.51 1.59
C SER A 43 21.92 8.23 2.02
N LEU A 44 21.95 8.81 3.22
CA LEU A 44 20.84 9.56 3.76
C LEU A 44 21.03 11.05 3.46
N GLN A 45 20.13 11.61 2.65
CA GLN A 45 19.98 13.07 2.53
C GLN A 45 18.82 13.52 3.41
N GLN A 46 19.13 14.29 4.46
CA GLN A 46 18.15 14.64 5.49
C GLN A 46 18.17 16.13 5.79
N ASN A 47 17.03 16.78 5.58
CA ASN A 47 16.80 18.20 5.90
C ASN A 47 15.86 18.41 7.11
N HIS A 48 15.41 17.32 7.74
CA HIS A 48 14.44 17.34 8.86
C HIS A 48 15.00 16.57 10.04
N ALA A 49 14.61 16.89 11.26
CA ALA A 49 14.99 16.08 12.41
C ALA A 49 14.24 14.74 12.35
N LEU A 50 14.98 13.64 12.36
CA LEU A 50 14.45 12.28 12.51
C LEU A 50 14.76 11.82 13.94
N ILE A 51 13.73 11.46 14.70
CA ILE A 51 13.87 11.04 16.09
C ILE A 51 13.14 9.72 16.34
N PRO A 52 13.57 8.91 17.31
CA PRO A 52 12.86 7.69 17.72
C PRO A 52 11.39 7.96 18.00
N VAL A 53 10.52 7.01 17.60
CA VAL A 53 9.11 7.06 17.96
C VAL A 53 8.97 7.09 19.49
N HIS A 54 8.16 8.00 20.00
CA HIS A 54 7.92 8.17 21.43
C HIS A 54 6.44 8.41 21.71
N PRO A 55 5.86 7.80 22.77
CA PRO A 55 4.43 7.96 23.12
C PRO A 55 3.95 9.39 23.34
N PHE A 56 4.87 10.32 23.62
CA PHE A 56 4.58 11.76 23.70
C PHE A 56 3.90 12.31 22.42
N TYR A 57 4.20 11.72 21.26
CA TYR A 57 3.65 12.17 19.98
C TYR A 57 2.34 11.47 19.58
N THR A 58 1.76 10.60 20.42
CA THR A 58 0.63 9.72 20.03
C THR A 58 -0.54 10.48 19.43
N GLU A 59 -0.98 11.58 20.04
CA GLU A 59 -2.07 12.39 19.51
C GLU A 59 -1.74 12.98 18.13
N GLN A 60 -0.50 13.46 17.93
CA GLN A 60 -0.05 13.96 16.63
C GLN A 60 0.07 12.82 15.59
N MET A 61 0.43 11.61 16.02
CA MET A 61 0.52 10.45 15.16
C MET A 61 -0.87 10.01 14.65
N ILE A 62 -1.87 10.01 15.53
CA ILE A 62 -3.27 9.70 15.20
C ILE A 62 -3.85 10.78 14.28
N ALA A 63 -3.67 12.06 14.62
CA ALA A 63 -4.13 13.17 13.79
C ALA A 63 -3.47 13.17 12.40
N GLY A 64 -2.16 12.88 12.32
CA GLY A 64 -1.45 12.78 11.05
C GLY A 64 -1.90 11.59 10.21
N TYR A 65 -2.23 10.46 10.83
CA TYR A 65 -2.84 9.32 10.14
C TYR A 65 -4.18 9.72 9.52
N PHE A 66 -5.08 10.29 10.32
CA PHE A 66 -6.40 10.70 9.85
C PHE A 66 -6.28 11.68 8.66
N GLU A 67 -5.45 12.71 8.80
CA GLU A 67 -5.25 13.71 7.74
C GLU A 67 -4.73 13.12 6.43
N VAL A 68 -3.89 12.08 6.49
CA VAL A 68 -3.32 11.46 5.29
C VAL A 68 -4.26 10.45 4.65
N PHE A 69 -5.04 9.71 5.46
CA PHE A 69 -5.78 8.55 4.98
C PHE A 69 -7.30 8.73 4.89
N VAL A 70 -7.89 9.79 5.44
CA VAL A 70 -9.36 9.97 5.43
C VAL A 70 -9.98 9.90 4.04
N ASP A 71 -9.30 10.42 3.02
CA ASP A 71 -9.74 10.39 1.62
C ASP A 71 -9.02 9.31 0.79
N SER A 72 -8.35 8.36 1.44
CA SER A 72 -7.61 7.30 0.74
C SER A 72 -8.51 6.13 0.38
N VAL A 73 -8.05 5.31 -0.58
CA VAL A 73 -8.84 4.22 -1.14
C VAL A 73 -9.15 3.13 -0.10
N GLU A 74 -8.27 2.95 0.88
CA GLU A 74 -8.41 2.03 2.02
C GLU A 74 -9.63 2.35 2.91
N PHE A 75 -10.14 3.58 2.83
CA PHE A 75 -11.25 4.06 3.64
C PHE A 75 -12.46 4.46 2.79
N CYS A 76 -12.51 4.01 1.53
CA CYS A 76 -13.64 4.28 0.65
C CYS A 76 -14.96 3.80 1.28
N GLY A 77 -15.91 4.73 1.46
CA GLY A 77 -17.22 4.46 2.06
C GLY A 77 -17.24 4.42 3.59
N TRP A 78 -16.11 4.68 4.27
CA TRP A 78 -16.06 4.80 5.72
C TRP A 78 -16.46 6.22 6.15
N SER A 79 -17.05 6.34 7.35
CA SER A 79 -17.24 7.63 8.01
C SER A 79 -15.93 8.12 8.65
N GLU A 80 -15.82 9.43 8.87
CA GLU A 80 -14.67 10.01 9.59
C GLU A 80 -14.44 9.37 10.96
N GLU A 81 -15.51 9.01 11.69
CA GLU A 81 -15.42 8.31 12.97
C GLU A 81 -14.75 6.93 12.82
N GLN A 82 -15.09 6.18 11.76
CA GLN A 82 -14.47 4.88 11.52
C GLN A 82 -12.98 5.02 11.13
N VAL A 83 -12.61 6.06 10.37
CA VAL A 83 -11.21 6.35 10.05
C VAL A 83 -10.44 6.73 11.31
N GLN A 84 -11.03 7.58 12.16
CA GLN A 84 -10.46 7.99 13.43
C GLN A 84 -10.21 6.80 14.36
N GLU A 85 -11.20 5.90 14.50
CA GLU A 85 -11.02 4.65 15.25
C GLU A 85 -9.92 3.77 14.66
N SER A 86 -9.79 3.72 13.33
CA SER A 86 -8.72 2.96 12.66
C SER A 86 -7.36 3.54 12.99
N ALA A 87 -7.21 4.87 12.97
CA ALA A 87 -6.00 5.58 13.35
C ALA A 87 -5.58 5.26 14.79
N GLU A 88 -6.52 5.36 15.73
CA GLU A 88 -6.31 5.03 17.15
C GLU A 88 -5.89 3.58 17.34
N LYS A 89 -6.58 2.63 16.68
CA LYS A 89 -6.24 1.21 16.72
C LYS A 89 -4.86 0.95 16.12
N CYS A 90 -4.52 1.57 14.99
CA CYS A 90 -3.24 1.38 14.31
C CYS A 90 -2.07 1.81 15.23
N ILE A 91 -2.11 3.04 15.73
CA ILE A 91 -1.06 3.57 16.60
C ILE A 91 -1.03 2.85 17.96
N GLY A 92 -2.19 2.56 18.55
CA GLY A 92 -2.28 1.81 19.81
C GLY A 92 -1.73 0.39 19.69
N HIS A 93 -2.05 -0.33 18.60
CA HIS A 93 -1.55 -1.68 18.36
C HIS A 93 -0.03 -1.74 18.16
N TYR A 94 0.57 -0.69 17.58
CA TYR A 94 2.02 -0.58 17.48
C TYR A 94 2.66 -0.55 18.88
N PHE A 95 2.21 0.36 19.76
CA PHE A 95 2.77 0.46 21.12
C PHE A 95 2.48 -0.75 22.00
N SER A 96 1.36 -1.42 21.79
CA SER A 96 1.01 -2.64 22.54
C SER A 96 1.66 -3.91 21.98
N GLY A 97 2.39 -3.82 20.86
CA GLY A 97 2.99 -4.97 20.18
C GLY A 97 2.01 -5.96 19.55
N LYS A 98 0.73 -5.57 19.33
CA LYS A 98 -0.31 -6.50 18.89
C LYS A 98 -0.12 -6.96 17.43
N LYS A 99 0.49 -6.11 16.59
CA LYS A 99 0.80 -6.42 15.20
C LYS A 99 2.21 -7.01 15.00
N GLY A 100 3.06 -6.94 16.02
CA GLY A 100 4.46 -7.34 15.97
C GLY A 100 5.27 -6.56 17.00
N GLU A 101 6.51 -6.95 17.20
CA GLU A 101 7.42 -6.23 18.09
C GLU A 101 7.88 -4.93 17.43
N ALA A 102 7.79 -3.80 18.12
CA ALA A 102 8.26 -2.52 17.59
C ALA A 102 9.79 -2.53 17.41
N LEU A 103 10.27 -2.16 16.23
CA LEU A 103 11.71 -2.11 15.95
C LEU A 103 12.28 -0.70 16.21
N PRO A 104 13.54 -0.59 16.71
CA PRO A 104 14.25 0.68 16.87
C PRO A 104 14.39 1.49 15.57
N ALA A 105 14.21 0.84 14.42
CA ALA A 105 14.15 1.46 13.10
C ALA A 105 12.94 2.41 12.91
N SER A 106 11.98 2.41 13.83
CA SER A 106 10.81 3.29 13.80
C SER A 106 11.15 4.74 14.14
N ILE A 107 10.72 5.67 13.28
CA ILE A 107 11.12 7.07 13.34
C ILE A 107 9.95 8.03 13.12
N ILE A 108 10.07 9.21 13.72
CA ILE A 108 9.23 10.38 13.46
C ILE A 108 10.08 11.43 12.76
N ALA A 109 9.55 12.04 11.70
CA ALA A 109 10.09 13.26 11.14
C ALA A 109 9.40 14.47 11.77
N LEU A 110 10.20 15.42 12.28
CA LEU A 110 9.70 16.68 12.84
C LEU A 110 9.97 17.84 11.90
N GLU A 111 9.03 18.77 11.85
CA GLU A 111 9.22 20.08 11.21
C GLU A 111 10.32 20.86 11.95
N PRO A 112 11.23 21.54 11.22
CA PRO A 112 12.22 22.41 11.83
C PRO A 112 11.56 23.48 12.70
N ASN A 113 12.08 23.67 13.91
CA ASN A 113 11.71 24.75 14.85
C ASN A 113 10.34 24.68 15.53
N SER A 114 9.45 23.74 15.20
CA SER A 114 8.09 23.68 15.78
C SER A 114 7.80 22.41 16.60
N GLN A 115 8.69 21.41 16.55
CA GLN A 115 8.47 20.07 17.13
C GLN A 115 7.15 19.41 16.66
N ARG A 116 6.57 19.89 15.55
CA ARG A 116 5.38 19.29 14.96
C ARG A 116 5.76 18.06 14.16
N LEU A 117 5.00 16.99 14.34
CA LEU A 117 5.11 15.80 13.52
C LEU A 117 4.81 16.14 12.06
N ALA A 118 5.77 15.84 11.19
CA ALA A 118 5.69 16.01 9.75
C ALA A 118 5.51 14.68 9.02
N GLY A 119 6.02 13.59 9.57
CA GLY A 119 5.86 12.25 9.02
C GLY A 119 6.17 11.16 10.05
N LEU A 120 5.76 9.94 9.73
CA LEU A 120 5.91 8.77 10.57
C LEU A 120 6.32 7.57 9.71
N ALA A 121 7.27 6.79 10.20
CA ALA A 121 7.58 5.46 9.68
C ALA A 121 7.67 4.47 10.84
N LEU A 122 6.77 3.49 10.86
CA LEU A 122 6.72 2.43 11.87
C LEU A 122 7.26 1.13 11.27
N PHE A 123 8.26 0.57 11.94
CA PHE A 123 8.83 -0.73 11.61
C PHE A 123 8.51 -1.71 12.73
N ILE A 124 8.07 -2.90 12.35
CA ILE A 124 7.79 -3.98 13.30
C ILE A 124 8.49 -5.26 12.86
N LEU A 125 8.76 -6.14 13.82
CA LEU A 125 9.08 -7.53 13.57
C LEU A 125 7.76 -8.31 13.58
N ASN A 126 7.33 -8.81 12.42
CA ASN A 126 6.07 -9.52 12.31
C ASN A 126 6.15 -10.93 12.97
N ARG A 127 5.05 -11.68 12.92
CA ARG A 127 4.98 -13.03 13.53
C ARG A 127 5.95 -14.03 12.90
N GLU A 128 6.36 -13.82 11.66
CA GLU A 128 7.35 -14.65 10.95
C GLU A 128 8.79 -14.21 11.24
N GLN A 129 9.01 -13.30 12.18
CA GLN A 129 10.32 -12.72 12.49
C GLN A 129 10.93 -11.98 11.29
N LYS A 130 10.10 -11.40 10.43
CA LYS A 130 10.52 -10.56 9.31
C LYS A 130 10.25 -9.08 9.60
N PRO A 131 11.22 -8.18 9.37
CA PRO A 131 11.02 -6.77 9.56
C PRO A 131 10.06 -6.25 8.48
N HIS A 132 9.07 -5.47 8.90
CA HIS A 132 8.02 -4.95 8.04
C HIS A 132 7.81 -3.46 8.30
N LEU A 133 7.71 -2.68 7.23
CA LEU A 133 7.26 -1.29 7.24
C LEU A 133 5.74 -1.29 7.35
N GLU A 134 5.25 -1.21 8.58
CA GLU A 134 3.83 -1.35 8.91
C GLU A 134 3.03 -0.10 8.57
N LEU A 135 3.63 1.08 8.77
CA LEU A 135 2.97 2.35 8.50
C LEU A 135 3.99 3.36 8.01
N LEU A 136 3.67 4.04 6.92
CA LEU A 136 4.43 5.15 6.40
C LEU A 136 3.46 6.26 5.98
N TYR A 137 3.68 7.45 6.52
CA TYR A 137 3.02 8.63 5.98
C TYR A 137 3.85 9.89 6.14
N VAL A 138 3.54 10.88 5.31
CA VAL A 138 4.01 12.26 5.44
C VAL A 138 2.78 13.14 5.35
N ARG A 139 2.59 14.06 6.30
CA ARG A 139 1.43 14.94 6.31
C ARG A 139 1.43 15.82 5.06
N PRO A 140 0.24 16.15 4.49
CA PRO A 140 0.12 16.79 3.18
C PRO A 140 1.04 17.99 2.95
N GLN A 141 1.15 18.90 3.92
CA GLN A 141 1.98 20.12 3.84
C GLN A 141 3.50 19.86 3.73
N PHE A 142 3.96 18.63 4.01
CA PHE A 142 5.37 18.24 3.95
C PHE A 142 5.69 17.24 2.82
N GLN A 143 4.71 16.84 2.02
CA GLN A 143 4.88 15.91 0.91
C GLN A 143 5.73 16.51 -0.23
N GLY A 144 6.21 15.64 -1.14
CA GLY A 144 7.02 16.03 -2.30
C GLY A 144 8.47 16.43 -2.01
N LYS A 145 8.90 16.39 -0.74
CA LYS A 145 10.25 16.81 -0.29
C LYS A 145 11.19 15.64 0.05
N GLY A 146 10.87 14.42 -0.39
CA GLY A 146 11.69 13.22 -0.15
C GLY A 146 11.65 12.67 1.28
N MET A 147 10.76 13.18 2.15
CA MET A 147 10.72 12.82 3.58
C MET A 147 10.44 11.33 3.82
N ALA A 148 9.48 10.75 3.10
CA ALA A 148 9.19 9.32 3.17
C ALA A 148 10.43 8.46 2.85
N THR A 149 11.11 8.79 1.74
CA THR A 149 12.35 8.15 1.33
C THR A 149 13.45 8.28 2.38
N ALA A 150 13.59 9.45 3.01
CA ALA A 150 14.58 9.67 4.06
C ALA A 150 14.29 8.83 5.32
N MET A 151 13.04 8.80 5.79
CA MET A 151 12.64 7.98 6.95
C MET A 151 12.88 6.50 6.70
N VAL A 152 12.50 5.99 5.53
CA VAL A 152 12.67 4.56 5.21
C VAL A 152 14.14 4.21 4.99
N THR A 153 14.92 5.11 4.38
CA THR A 153 16.37 4.95 4.23
C THR A 153 17.07 4.89 5.60
N TRP A 154 16.66 5.74 6.54
CA TRP A 154 17.17 5.70 7.92
C TRP A 154 16.84 4.36 8.57
N GLY A 155 15.57 3.93 8.51
CA GLY A 155 15.12 2.66 9.07
C GLY A 155 15.88 1.47 8.49
N MET A 156 16.06 1.42 7.16
CA MET A 156 16.86 0.38 6.50
C MET A 156 18.30 0.30 7.03
N ASN A 157 18.97 1.43 7.19
CA ASN A 157 20.35 1.44 7.70
C ASN A 157 20.40 0.88 9.15
N CYS A 158 19.43 1.21 10.00
CA CYS A 158 19.33 0.62 11.35
C CYS A 158 19.01 -0.88 11.33
N LEU A 159 18.20 -1.35 10.38
CA LEU A 159 17.91 -2.78 10.22
C LEU A 159 19.16 -3.57 9.80
N ILE A 160 20.02 -2.98 8.94
CA ILE A 160 21.31 -3.57 8.57
C ILE A 160 22.23 -3.71 9.77
N GLU A 161 22.29 -2.69 10.64
CA GLU A 161 23.05 -2.75 11.90
C GLU A 161 22.52 -3.83 12.87
N SER A 162 21.28 -4.29 12.66
CA SER A 162 20.63 -5.38 13.40
C SER A 162 20.65 -6.71 12.63
N ASP A 163 21.55 -6.86 11.65
CA ASP A 163 21.78 -8.06 10.82
C ASP A 163 20.61 -8.53 9.94
N PHE A 164 19.56 -7.72 9.76
CA PHE A 164 18.50 -8.03 8.80
C PHE A 164 19.00 -7.89 7.35
N GLN A 165 18.48 -8.73 6.46
CA GLN A 165 18.86 -8.77 5.04
C GLN A 165 17.76 -8.25 4.10
N GLU A 166 16.53 -8.20 4.57
CA GLU A 166 15.35 -7.86 3.77
C GLU A 166 14.42 -6.98 4.58
N LEU A 167 13.62 -6.15 3.90
CA LEU A 167 12.51 -5.41 4.48
C LEU A 167 11.25 -5.66 3.65
N PHE A 168 10.15 -5.90 4.34
CA PHE A 168 8.84 -6.09 3.72
C PHE A 168 7.97 -4.86 3.92
N SER A 169 7.01 -4.65 3.03
CA SER A 169 5.99 -3.61 3.15
C SER A 169 4.75 -4.05 2.39
N THR A 170 3.60 -3.46 2.68
CA THR A 170 2.35 -3.78 1.97
C THR A 170 1.65 -2.49 1.56
N TYR A 171 1.14 -2.43 0.33
CA TYR A 171 0.30 -1.35 -0.15
C TYR A 171 -1.06 -1.90 -0.61
N HIS A 172 -2.12 -1.09 -0.52
CA HIS A 172 -3.44 -1.47 -1.02
C HIS A 172 -3.45 -1.54 -2.56
N ILE A 173 -4.01 -2.58 -3.16
CA ILE A 173 -3.96 -2.84 -4.61
C ILE A 173 -4.41 -1.66 -5.49
N CYS A 174 -5.39 -0.89 -5.01
CA CYS A 174 -5.91 0.30 -5.68
C CYS A 174 -5.11 1.59 -5.40
N ASN A 175 -4.13 1.59 -4.49
CA ASN A 175 -3.34 2.75 -4.11
C ASN A 175 -2.11 2.88 -5.04
N GLN A 176 -2.33 3.51 -6.19
CA GLN A 176 -1.32 3.67 -7.25
C GLN A 176 -0.13 4.51 -6.77
N GLU A 177 -0.35 5.57 -6.01
CA GLU A 177 0.72 6.43 -5.49
C GLU A 177 1.67 5.66 -4.57
N SER A 178 1.10 4.85 -3.66
CA SER A 178 1.91 3.98 -2.80
C SER A 178 2.69 2.95 -3.62
N ARG A 179 2.05 2.30 -4.61
CA ARG A 179 2.73 1.36 -5.52
C ARG A 179 3.91 2.02 -6.25
N LEU A 180 3.69 3.17 -6.87
CA LEU A 180 4.71 3.92 -7.59
C LEU A 180 5.87 4.31 -6.68
N TRP A 181 5.56 4.75 -5.44
CA TRP A 181 6.59 5.06 -4.46
C TRP A 181 7.41 3.81 -4.09
N HIS A 182 6.76 2.68 -3.80
CA HIS A 182 7.44 1.41 -3.48
C HIS A 182 8.41 1.00 -4.60
N HIS A 183 7.92 0.97 -5.84
CA HIS A 183 8.74 0.58 -7.00
C HIS A 183 9.90 1.55 -7.24
N LYS A 184 9.64 2.86 -7.17
CA LYS A 184 10.68 3.88 -7.31
C LYS A 184 11.74 3.79 -6.20
N PHE A 185 11.34 3.38 -5.00
CA PHE A 185 12.24 3.16 -3.88
C PHE A 185 13.06 1.86 -4.01
N GLY A 186 12.59 0.93 -4.85
CA GLY A 186 13.26 -0.34 -5.17
C GLY A 186 12.62 -1.58 -4.55
N PHE A 187 11.44 -1.45 -3.94
CA PHE A 187 10.64 -2.62 -3.54
C PHE A 187 10.15 -3.37 -4.79
N ARG A 188 10.07 -4.69 -4.67
CA ARG A 188 9.51 -5.59 -5.68
C ARG A 188 8.27 -6.25 -5.13
N ASP A 189 7.24 -6.34 -5.96
CA ASP A 189 5.99 -6.99 -5.60
C ASP A 189 6.21 -8.50 -5.43
N ILE A 190 5.54 -9.07 -4.43
CA ILE A 190 5.41 -10.51 -4.20
C ILE A 190 3.94 -10.83 -4.40
N TYR A 191 3.66 -11.59 -5.45
CA TYR A 191 2.31 -12.00 -5.79
C TYR A 191 2.03 -13.39 -5.23
N ASP A 192 0.94 -13.52 -4.49
CA ASP A 192 0.39 -14.82 -4.10
C ASP A 192 -0.57 -15.34 -5.18
N SER A 193 -1.00 -16.61 -5.04
CA SER A 193 -1.92 -17.22 -6.02
C SER A 193 -3.27 -16.50 -6.08
N TYR A 194 -3.68 -15.84 -4.99
CA TYR A 194 -4.93 -15.06 -4.96
C TYR A 194 -4.85 -13.81 -5.85
N TYR A 195 -3.76 -13.04 -5.75
CA TYR A 195 -3.52 -11.89 -6.63
C TYR A 195 -3.48 -12.31 -8.09
N ILE A 196 -2.75 -13.39 -8.41
CA ILE A 196 -2.61 -13.87 -9.79
C ILE A 196 -3.98 -14.26 -10.36
N ARG A 197 -4.79 -15.05 -9.62
CA ARG A 197 -6.16 -15.39 -10.03
C ARG A 197 -7.03 -14.17 -10.26
N LEU A 198 -6.94 -13.16 -9.38
CA LEU A 198 -7.67 -11.92 -9.55
C LEU A 198 -7.25 -11.19 -10.83
N LYS A 199 -5.95 -11.13 -11.10
CA LYS A 199 -5.39 -10.51 -12.31
C LYS A 199 -5.82 -11.23 -13.59
N CYS A 200 -5.79 -12.56 -13.61
CA CYS A 200 -6.29 -13.36 -14.73
C CYS A 200 -7.80 -13.16 -14.92
N SER A 201 -8.59 -13.17 -13.85
CA SER A 201 -10.04 -12.91 -13.93
C SER A 201 -10.35 -11.53 -14.48
N TRP A 202 -9.58 -10.51 -14.09
CA TRP A 202 -9.72 -9.15 -14.60
C TRP A 202 -9.35 -9.06 -16.08
N LEU A 203 -8.21 -9.64 -16.48
CA LEU A 203 -7.78 -9.67 -17.88
C LEU A 203 -8.79 -10.39 -18.79
N ASN A 204 -9.31 -11.54 -18.36
CA ASN A 204 -10.34 -12.27 -19.11
C ASN A 204 -11.61 -11.43 -19.33
N GLN A 205 -12.03 -10.68 -18.32
CA GLN A 205 -13.15 -9.76 -18.44
C GLN A 205 -12.86 -8.61 -19.40
N GLU A 206 -11.67 -8.02 -19.34
CA GLU A 206 -11.29 -6.91 -20.20
C GLU A 206 -11.14 -7.32 -21.67
N ILE A 207 -10.55 -8.50 -21.91
CA ILE A 207 -10.50 -9.14 -23.24
C ILE A 207 -11.91 -9.32 -23.80
N TRP A 208 -12.81 -9.95 -23.04
CA TRP A 208 -14.20 -10.14 -23.46
C TRP A 208 -14.91 -8.81 -23.76
N ARG A 209 -14.69 -7.78 -22.94
CA ARG A 209 -15.26 -6.44 -23.13
C ARG A 209 -14.77 -5.82 -24.44
N MET A 210 -13.47 -5.87 -24.70
CA MET A 210 -12.88 -5.34 -25.92
C MET A 210 -13.35 -6.09 -27.18
N GLU A 211 -13.41 -7.42 -27.13
CA GLU A 211 -13.96 -8.24 -28.22
C GLU A 211 -15.43 -7.86 -28.51
N THR A 212 -16.24 -7.69 -27.46
CA THR A 212 -17.66 -7.34 -27.59
C THR A 212 -17.86 -5.94 -28.18
N LEU A 213 -16.98 -5.00 -27.84
CA LEU A 213 -16.99 -3.64 -28.38
C LEU A 213 -16.31 -3.51 -29.76
N GLY A 214 -15.69 -4.58 -30.27
CA GLY A 214 -14.91 -4.55 -31.52
C GLY A 214 -13.62 -3.72 -31.43
N LEU A 215 -13.05 -3.57 -30.24
CA LEU A 215 -11.81 -2.83 -29.98
C LEU A 215 -10.60 -3.75 -30.21
N ALA A 216 -9.99 -3.67 -31.38
CA ALA A 216 -8.86 -4.52 -31.75
C ALA A 216 -7.50 -3.99 -31.24
N GLU A 217 -7.35 -2.69 -31.03
CA GLU A 217 -6.09 -2.08 -30.62
C GLU A 217 -5.75 -2.48 -29.17
N GLY A 218 -4.63 -3.17 -28.97
CA GLY A 218 -4.15 -3.60 -27.66
C GLY A 218 -4.66 -4.97 -27.17
N LEU A 219 -5.58 -5.61 -27.90
CA LEU A 219 -6.15 -6.91 -27.50
C LEU A 219 -5.10 -8.02 -27.42
N ASP A 220 -4.21 -8.12 -28.41
CA ASP A 220 -3.15 -9.13 -28.43
C ASP A 220 -2.20 -8.99 -27.22
N ALA A 221 -1.90 -7.76 -26.82
CA ALA A 221 -1.04 -7.50 -25.66
C ALA A 221 -1.72 -7.90 -24.33
N LEU A 222 -3.04 -7.72 -24.21
CA LEU A 222 -3.79 -8.18 -23.04
C LEU A 222 -3.86 -9.70 -22.96
N ILE A 223 -3.99 -10.38 -24.11
CA ILE A 223 -3.96 -11.84 -24.20
C ILE A 223 -2.58 -12.36 -23.77
N GLU A 224 -1.50 -11.76 -24.28
CA GLU A 224 -0.13 -12.10 -23.89
C GLU A 224 0.08 -11.88 -22.38
N GLU A 225 -0.34 -10.73 -21.84
CA GLU A 225 -0.26 -10.46 -20.40
C GLU A 225 -1.03 -11.52 -19.59
N ARG A 226 -2.23 -11.93 -20.03
CA ARG A 226 -3.01 -12.97 -19.34
C ARG A 226 -2.25 -14.28 -19.32
N ASP A 227 -1.73 -14.72 -20.45
CA ASP A 227 -1.03 -15.99 -20.58
C ASP A 227 0.25 -15.99 -19.72
N GLU A 228 0.96 -14.86 -19.64
CA GLU A 228 2.09 -14.66 -18.72
C GLU A 228 1.68 -14.82 -17.25
N TRP A 229 0.56 -14.23 -16.82
CA TRP A 229 0.07 -14.38 -15.45
C TRP A 229 -0.41 -15.80 -15.15
N GLU A 230 -1.15 -16.43 -16.06
CA GLU A 230 -1.61 -17.82 -15.89
C GLU A 230 -0.45 -18.81 -15.82
N SER A 231 0.66 -18.53 -16.52
CA SER A 231 1.87 -19.35 -16.46
C SER A 231 2.53 -19.36 -15.08
N GLN A 232 2.28 -18.33 -14.25
CA GLN A 232 2.81 -18.21 -12.89
C GLN A 232 1.97 -18.95 -11.85
N LEU A 233 0.75 -19.39 -12.19
CA LEU A 233 -0.07 -20.25 -11.32
C LEU A 233 0.46 -21.68 -11.34
N ASP A 234 0.68 -22.23 -10.15
CA ASP A 234 0.87 -23.67 -9.97
C ASP A 234 -0.33 -24.41 -10.60
N PRO A 235 -0.11 -25.49 -11.37
CA PRO A 235 -1.20 -26.31 -11.90
C PRO A 235 -2.29 -26.69 -10.89
N GLU A 236 -1.96 -26.86 -9.61
CA GLU A 236 -2.94 -27.17 -8.56
C GLU A 236 -3.82 -25.98 -8.16
N ASP A 237 -3.38 -24.75 -8.43
CA ASP A 237 -4.05 -23.48 -8.08
C ASP A 237 -4.95 -22.92 -9.21
N ARG A 238 -5.08 -23.65 -10.33
CA ARG A 238 -5.82 -23.22 -11.53
C ARG A 238 -7.33 -23.46 -11.50
N TYR A 239 -7.86 -24.10 -10.45
CA TYR A 239 -9.28 -24.51 -10.34
C TYR A 239 -9.96 -23.93 -9.10
#